data_AF-A0A2E1K0U3-F1
#
_entry.id   AF-A0A2E1K0U3-F1
#
_cell.length_a   1.000
_cell.length_b   1.000
_cell.length_c   1.000
_cell.angle_alpha   90.00
_cell.angle_beta   90.00
_cell.angle_gamma   90.00
#
_symmetry.space_group_name_H-M   'P 1'
#
loop_
_entity.id
_entity.type
_entity.pdbx_description
1 polymer ?
#
loop_
_entity_poly.entity_id
_entity_poly.type
_entity_poly.pdbx_seq_one_letter_code
_entity_poly.pdbx_strand_id
1 'polypeptide(L)'
;MPRRKTALLAREKKPDQYFNSVEVEMMNRLMTKDGKYQKACKIVREALDQVFDQQAKNGVYRIQQKQAASTDRGDRYGRNDKYAPVKQEADEQVEYNLTEMDKRQAIVVILDDVLERAGPELELISKRIGGANIQVPVVVKQGRRVTLAIRTIVKNARARIKSMKSMAAALSAEMSDIIKGQAKTLVDKENLLKMARANAVYSGIRR
;
A
#
# COMPACT_ATOMS: atom_id res chain seq x y z
N MET A 1 4.17 9.71 -21.97
CA MET A 1 3.31 10.80 -21.41
C MET A 1 3.79 12.12 -22.00
N PRO A 2 2.87 13.07 -22.22
CA PRO A 2 3.05 14.14 -23.19
C PRO A 2 4.01 15.22 -22.70
N ARG A 3 4.81 15.76 -23.64
CA ARG A 3 5.65 16.96 -23.48
C ARG A 3 4.83 18.23 -23.21
N ARG A 4 3.53 18.21 -23.51
CA ARG A 4 2.56 19.26 -23.16
C ARG A 4 1.77 18.84 -21.93
N LYS A 5 1.44 19.80 -21.06
CA LYS A 5 0.44 19.62 -20.00
C LYS A 5 -0.93 19.39 -20.64
N THR A 6 -1.19 18.17 -21.10
CA THR A 6 -2.57 17.72 -21.20
C THR A 6 -3.03 17.59 -19.76
N ALA A 7 -4.14 18.22 -19.40
CA ALA A 7 -4.87 17.80 -18.21
C ALA A 7 -5.18 16.32 -18.44
N LEU A 8 -4.35 15.43 -17.88
CA LEU A 8 -4.60 14.01 -17.88
C LEU A 8 -5.95 13.89 -17.16
N LEU A 9 -7.01 13.62 -17.92
CA LEU A 9 -8.31 13.27 -17.37
C LEU A 9 -8.09 12.02 -16.54
N ALA A 10 -7.76 12.21 -15.27
CA ALA A 10 -7.63 11.14 -14.31
C ALA A 10 -9.01 10.51 -14.24
N ARG A 11 -9.15 9.31 -14.82
CA ARG A 11 -10.42 8.60 -14.78
C ARG A 11 -10.72 8.30 -13.32
N GLU A 12 -11.85 8.80 -12.83
CA GLU A 12 -12.39 8.40 -11.55
C GLU A 12 -12.63 6.90 -11.57
N LYS A 13 -12.13 6.21 -10.55
CA LYS A 13 -12.26 4.76 -10.45
C LYS A 13 -13.58 4.47 -9.77
N LYS A 14 -14.46 3.77 -10.48
CA LYS A 14 -15.70 3.25 -9.88
C LYS A 14 -15.34 2.22 -8.80
N PRO A 15 -16.09 2.16 -7.69
CA PRO A 15 -15.89 1.14 -6.67
C PRO A 15 -16.26 -0.26 -7.18
N ASP A 16 -15.74 -1.29 -6.51
CA ASP A 16 -16.12 -2.69 -6.75
C ASP A 16 -17.61 -2.92 -6.46
N GLN A 17 -18.25 -3.83 -7.19
CA GLN A 17 -19.69 -4.08 -7.03
C GLN A 17 -20.05 -4.81 -5.73
N TYR A 18 -19.16 -5.65 -5.20
CA TYR A 18 -19.47 -6.50 -4.05
C TYR A 18 -19.14 -5.82 -2.72
N PHE A 19 -17.95 -5.22 -2.62
CA PHE A 19 -17.47 -4.56 -1.40
C PHE A 19 -17.69 -3.04 -1.38
N ASN A 20 -18.02 -2.43 -2.52
CA ASN A 20 -18.14 -0.98 -2.68
C ASN A 20 -16.86 -0.19 -2.28
N SER A 21 -15.68 -0.81 -2.48
CA SER A 21 -14.37 -0.19 -2.23
C SER A 21 -13.61 0.03 -3.53
N VAL A 22 -12.90 1.15 -3.62
CA VAL A 22 -12.06 1.48 -4.78
C VAL A 22 -10.75 0.71 -4.74
N GLU A 23 -10.23 0.46 -3.54
CA GLU A 23 -9.00 -0.29 -3.24
C GLU A 23 -9.12 -1.73 -3.74
N VAL A 24 -10.26 -2.38 -3.47
CA VAL A 24 -10.58 -3.72 -3.98
C VAL A 24 -10.60 -3.72 -5.50
N GLU A 25 -11.24 -2.73 -6.13
CA GLU A 25 -11.29 -2.62 -7.58
C GLU A 25 -9.89 -2.40 -8.20
N MET A 26 -9.04 -1.61 -7.54
CA MET A 26 -7.64 -1.45 -7.94
C MET A 26 -6.89 -2.78 -7.90
N MET A 27 -7.13 -3.59 -6.86
CA MET A 27 -6.52 -4.91 -6.70
C MET A 27 -7.02 -5.90 -7.76
N ASN A 28 -8.33 -5.92 -8.05
CA ASN A 28 -8.92 -6.73 -9.12
C ASN A 28 -8.28 -6.44 -10.48
N ARG A 29 -8.13 -5.15 -10.82
CA ARG A 29 -7.49 -4.73 -12.08
C ARG A 29 -6.01 -5.12 -12.16
N LEU A 30 -5.27 -5.00 -11.05
CA LEU A 30 -3.87 -5.43 -11.00
C LEU A 30 -3.71 -6.95 -11.07
N MET A 31 -4.68 -7.69 -10.54
CA MET A 31 -4.69 -9.15 -10.57
C MET A 31 -5.02 -9.70 -11.96
N THR A 32 -5.82 -8.97 -12.74
CA THR A 32 -6.27 -9.38 -14.09
C THR A 32 -5.09 -9.66 -15.03
N LYS A 33 -5.16 -10.81 -15.71
CA LYS A 33 -4.28 -11.19 -16.83
C LYS A 33 -5.15 -11.53 -18.04
N ASP A 34 -4.68 -11.22 -19.24
CA ASP A 34 -5.37 -11.50 -20.52
C ASP A 34 -6.81 -10.96 -20.59
N GLY A 35 -7.14 -9.89 -19.86
CA GLY A 35 -8.50 -9.36 -19.78
C GLY A 35 -9.50 -10.21 -18.98
N LYS A 36 -9.05 -11.27 -18.29
CA LYS A 36 -9.91 -12.18 -17.50
C LYS A 36 -10.29 -11.58 -16.14
N TYR A 37 -11.08 -10.50 -16.17
CA TYR A 37 -11.46 -9.72 -14.99
C TYR A 37 -12.35 -10.51 -14.00
N GLN A 38 -13.32 -11.28 -14.47
CA GLN A 38 -14.18 -12.10 -13.60
C GLN A 38 -13.39 -13.12 -12.78
N LYS A 39 -12.37 -13.75 -13.40
CA LYS A 39 -11.48 -14.69 -12.69
C LYS A 39 -10.63 -13.98 -11.63
N ALA A 40 -10.16 -12.78 -11.93
CA ALA A 40 -9.43 -11.96 -10.96
C ALA A 40 -10.30 -11.59 -9.75
N CYS A 41 -11.54 -11.15 -9.98
CA CYS A 41 -12.49 -10.84 -8.90
C CYS A 41 -12.76 -12.05 -8.01
N LYS A 42 -12.94 -13.24 -8.61
CA LYS A 42 -13.12 -14.49 -7.87
C LYS A 42 -11.91 -14.80 -6.97
N ILE A 43 -10.69 -14.70 -7.52
CA ILE A 43 -9.45 -14.96 -6.78
C ILE A 43 -9.28 -13.96 -5.62
N VAL A 44 -9.51 -12.68 -5.86
CA VAL A 44 -9.38 -11.64 -4.84
C VAL A 44 -10.41 -11.84 -3.74
N ARG A 45 -11.67 -12.08 -4.08
CA ARG A 45 -12.73 -12.35 -3.09
C ARG A 45 -12.41 -13.58 -2.24
N GLU A 46 -12.00 -14.69 -2.87
CA GLU A 46 -11.62 -15.91 -2.16
C GLU A 46 -10.44 -15.67 -1.19
N ALA A 47 -9.45 -14.87 -1.61
CA ALA A 47 -8.34 -14.51 -0.74
C ALA A 47 -8.77 -13.65 0.45
N LEU A 48 -9.62 -12.65 0.23
CA LEU A 48 -10.13 -11.77 1.28
C LEU A 48 -11.00 -12.55 2.29
N ASP A 49 -11.84 -13.46 1.80
CA ASP A 49 -12.64 -14.34 2.66
C ASP A 49 -11.73 -15.22 3.54
N GLN A 50 -10.65 -15.79 2.98
CA GLN A 50 -9.68 -16.58 3.75
C GLN A 50 -8.95 -15.77 4.83
N VAL A 51 -8.59 -14.52 4.53
CA VAL A 51 -7.95 -13.63 5.53
C VAL A 51 -8.94 -13.31 6.64
N PHE A 52 -10.18 -12.97 6.29
CA PHE A 52 -11.23 -12.71 7.27
C PHE A 52 -11.48 -13.93 8.16
N ASP A 53 -11.63 -15.13 7.60
CA ASP A 53 -11.88 -16.35 8.37
C ASP A 53 -10.70 -16.68 9.31
N GLN A 54 -9.46 -16.31 8.93
CA GLN A 54 -8.29 -16.42 9.82
C GLN A 54 -8.32 -15.41 10.97
N GLN A 55 -8.70 -14.17 10.70
CA GLN A 55 -8.77 -13.12 11.75
C GLN A 55 -9.98 -13.29 12.66
N ALA A 56 -11.11 -13.76 12.13
CA ALA A 56 -12.32 -14.03 12.91
C ALA A 56 -12.10 -15.11 13.99
N LYS A 57 -11.20 -16.07 13.74
CA LYS A 57 -10.79 -17.06 14.76
C LYS A 57 -10.06 -16.44 15.95
N ASN A 58 -9.38 -15.31 15.74
CA ASN A 58 -8.69 -14.58 16.80
C ASN A 58 -9.65 -13.66 17.57
N GLY A 59 -10.92 -13.54 17.14
CA GLY A 59 -11.99 -12.76 17.76
C GLY A 59 -11.89 -11.25 17.49
N VAL A 60 -10.73 -10.66 17.77
CA VAL A 60 -10.53 -9.21 17.76
C VAL A 60 -9.50 -8.82 16.71
N TYR A 61 -9.80 -7.77 15.94
CA TYR A 61 -8.85 -7.14 15.02
C TYR A 61 -8.35 -5.82 15.57
N ARG A 62 -7.03 -5.74 15.79
CA ARG A 62 -6.36 -4.55 16.34
C ARG A 62 -5.65 -3.80 15.23
N ILE A 63 -6.01 -2.53 15.06
CA ILE A 63 -5.34 -1.61 14.14
C ILE A 63 -4.51 -0.65 14.98
N GLN A 64 -3.23 -0.53 14.65
CA GLN A 64 -2.37 0.54 15.17
C GLN A 64 -2.62 1.76 14.29
N GLN A 65 -3.46 2.70 14.74
CA GLN A 65 -3.65 3.94 14.00
C GLN A 65 -2.55 4.92 14.37
N LYS A 66 -1.83 5.41 13.37
CA LYS A 66 -0.92 6.55 13.52
C LYS A 66 -1.75 7.82 13.39
N GLN A 67 -1.94 8.54 14.48
CA GLN A 67 -2.57 9.87 14.41
C GLN A 67 -1.67 10.80 13.61
N ALA A 68 -2.13 11.28 12.46
CA ALA A 68 -1.40 12.29 11.71
C ALA A 68 -1.19 13.52 12.60
N ALA A 69 0.06 13.80 12.98
CA ALA A 69 0.40 15.04 13.66
C ALA A 69 -0.07 16.20 12.79
N SER A 70 -0.94 17.06 13.35
CA SER A 70 -1.35 18.30 12.68
C SER A 70 -0.10 19.07 12.30
N THR A 71 0.20 19.11 11.01
CA THR A 71 1.21 20.03 10.48
C THR A 71 0.59 21.41 10.56
N ASP A 72 0.82 22.09 11.69
CA ASP A 72 0.55 23.52 11.79
C ASP A 72 1.33 24.20 10.66
N ARG A 73 0.59 24.70 9.65
CA ARG A 73 1.18 25.26 8.44
C ARG A 73 1.75 26.64 8.76
N GLY A 74 2.95 26.67 9.31
CA GLY A 74 3.77 27.85 9.45
C GLY A 74 4.82 27.97 8.34
N ASP A 75 4.41 28.07 7.07
CA ASP A 75 5.34 28.37 5.97
C ASP A 75 5.55 29.90 5.86
N ARG A 76 6.64 30.43 6.44
CA ARG A 76 7.18 31.75 6.08
C ARG A 76 8.63 31.74 5.60
N TYR A 77 9.36 30.62 5.72
CA TYR A 77 10.74 30.50 5.22
C TYR A 77 10.94 29.13 4.57
N GLY A 78 11.31 29.12 3.28
CA GLY A 78 11.32 27.94 2.40
C GLY A 78 12.37 26.86 2.69
N ARG A 79 12.33 26.26 3.89
CA ARG A 79 13.06 25.05 4.24
C ARG A 79 12.24 23.83 3.79
N ASN A 80 12.76 23.02 2.88
CA ASN A 80 12.07 21.82 2.42
C ASN A 80 12.22 20.70 3.46
N ASP A 81 11.48 20.78 4.57
CA ASP A 81 11.49 19.77 5.66
C ASP A 81 10.72 18.48 5.30
N LYS A 82 10.44 18.26 4.01
CA LYS A 82 9.59 17.16 3.50
C LYS A 82 10.16 15.76 3.75
N TYR A 83 11.41 15.67 4.20
CA TYR A 83 12.13 14.43 4.46
C TYR A 83 12.62 14.32 5.91
N ALA A 84 12.20 15.25 6.78
CA ALA A 84 12.45 15.14 8.20
C ALA A 84 11.85 13.83 8.73
N PRO A 85 12.52 13.15 9.68
CA PRO A 85 11.94 11.99 10.33
C PRO A 85 10.61 12.39 10.97
N VAL A 86 9.53 11.69 10.61
CA VAL A 86 8.21 11.85 11.23
C VAL A 86 8.40 11.66 12.74
N LYS A 87 7.96 12.62 13.55
CA LYS A 87 8.00 12.51 15.01
C LYS A 87 7.28 11.21 15.41
N GLN A 88 7.79 10.49 16.39
CA GLN A 88 7.15 9.27 16.89
C GLN A 88 5.80 9.69 17.52
N GLU A 89 4.72 9.46 16.77
CA GLU A 89 3.34 9.71 17.18
C GLU A 89 2.91 8.63 18.20
N ALA A 90 2.01 8.98 19.13
CA ALA A 90 1.49 8.01 20.10
C ALA A 90 0.57 7.01 19.37
N ASP A 91 0.84 5.71 19.55
CA ASP A 91 0.06 4.64 18.93
C ASP A 91 -1.28 4.48 19.65
N GLU A 92 -2.36 5.00 19.08
CA GLU A 92 -3.71 4.64 19.52
C GLU A 92 -4.09 3.27 18.95
N GLN A 93 -4.48 2.36 19.84
CA GLN A 93 -4.97 1.04 19.46
C GLN A 93 -6.48 1.11 19.30
N VAL A 94 -6.95 1.06 18.04
CA VAL A 94 -8.38 0.94 17.76
C VAL A 94 -8.70 -0.55 17.63
N GLU A 95 -9.61 -1.02 18.46
CA GLU A 95 -10.04 -2.40 18.52
C GLU A 95 -11.38 -2.58 17.78
N TYR A 96 -11.41 -3.45 16.78
CA TYR A 96 -12.62 -3.81 16.04
C TYR A 96 -13.04 -5.23 16.41
N ASN A 97 -14.29 -5.40 16.83
CA ASN A 97 -14.87 -6.73 17.02
C ASN A 97 -15.41 -7.25 15.69
N LEU A 98 -14.70 -8.20 15.07
CA LEU A 98 -15.00 -8.65 13.70
C LEU A 98 -16.32 -9.43 13.59
N THR A 99 -16.78 -10.03 14.69
CA THR A 99 -17.99 -10.87 14.73
C THR A 99 -19.28 -10.06 14.78
N GLU A 100 -19.21 -8.83 15.28
CA GLU A 100 -20.37 -7.93 15.39
C GLU A 100 -20.59 -7.10 14.12
N MET A 101 -19.55 -6.93 13.30
CA MET A 101 -19.61 -6.17 12.06
C MET A 101 -20.12 -7.00 10.88
N ASP A 102 -20.66 -6.30 9.88
CA ASP A 102 -20.93 -6.92 8.58
C ASP A 102 -19.62 -7.46 7.97
N LYS A 103 -19.62 -8.74 7.59
CA LYS A 103 -18.45 -9.43 7.00
C LYS A 103 -17.79 -8.61 5.86
N ARG A 104 -18.60 -7.96 5.03
CA ARG A 104 -18.09 -7.14 3.90
C ARG A 104 -17.33 -5.91 4.38
N GLN A 105 -17.85 -5.21 5.38
CA GLN A 105 -17.21 -4.02 5.94
C GLN A 105 -15.94 -4.41 6.70
N ALA A 106 -16.00 -5.49 7.47
CA ALA A 106 -14.85 -6.04 8.17
C ALA A 106 -13.68 -6.39 7.22
N ILE A 107 -13.97 -6.98 6.06
CA ILE A 107 -12.97 -7.26 5.03
C ILE A 107 -12.31 -5.98 4.50
N VAL A 108 -13.09 -4.92 4.28
CA VAL A 108 -12.56 -3.63 3.79
C VAL A 108 -11.63 -3.01 4.83
N VAL A 109 -12.04 -3.02 6.10
CA VAL A 109 -11.21 -2.53 7.22
C VAL A 109 -9.88 -3.28 7.31
N ILE A 110 -9.90 -4.61 7.22
CA ILE A 110 -8.68 -5.42 7.21
C ILE A 110 -7.79 -5.09 6.00
N LEU A 111 -8.39 -4.91 4.82
CA LEU A 111 -7.65 -4.59 3.61
C LEU A 111 -6.98 -3.21 3.74
N ASP A 112 -7.67 -2.21 4.25
CA ASP A 112 -7.14 -0.86 4.40
C ASP A 112 -5.93 -0.84 5.35
N ASP A 113 -6.00 -1.56 6.46
CA ASP A 113 -4.87 -1.74 7.39
C ASP A 113 -3.67 -2.42 6.70
N VAL A 114 -3.92 -3.51 5.97
CA VAL A 114 -2.86 -4.20 5.20
C VAL A 114 -2.19 -3.25 4.20
N LEU A 115 -2.97 -2.41 3.51
CA LEU A 115 -2.46 -1.46 2.53
C LEU A 115 -1.68 -0.32 3.17
N GLU A 116 -2.10 0.15 4.35
CA GLU A 116 -1.39 1.16 5.12
C GLU A 116 -0.03 0.63 5.59
N ARG A 117 0.01 -0.58 6.15
CA ARG A 117 1.26 -1.24 6.58
C ARG A 117 2.22 -1.48 5.42
N ALA A 118 1.73 -1.90 4.26
CA ALA A 118 2.56 -2.19 3.09
C ALA A 118 3.00 -0.94 2.30
N GLY A 119 2.30 0.19 2.45
CA GLY A 119 2.56 1.42 1.70
C GLY A 119 3.88 2.10 2.06
N PRO A 120 4.79 2.36 1.08
CA PRO A 120 6.02 3.10 1.34
C PRO A 120 5.80 4.61 1.40
N GLU A 121 6.50 5.28 2.31
CA GLU A 121 6.42 6.75 2.49
C GLU A 121 7.33 7.52 1.51
N LEU A 122 8.50 6.96 1.23
CA LEU A 122 9.48 7.48 0.27
C LEU A 122 9.60 6.51 -0.90
N GLU A 123 9.96 7.02 -2.07
CA GLU A 123 10.40 6.23 -3.23
C GLU A 123 11.70 6.80 -3.80
N LEU A 124 12.51 5.95 -4.44
CA LEU A 124 13.70 6.37 -5.16
C LEU A 124 13.37 6.54 -6.65
N ILE A 125 13.74 7.68 -7.21
CA ILE A 125 13.64 7.97 -8.64
C ILE A 125 15.05 8.10 -9.19
N SER A 126 15.36 7.38 -10.27
CA SER A 126 16.63 7.55 -10.99
C SER A 126 16.61 8.85 -11.79
N LYS A 127 17.61 9.71 -11.58
CA LYS A 127 17.86 10.91 -12.38
C LYS A 127 19.27 10.89 -12.93
N ARG A 128 19.44 11.40 -14.16
CA ARG A 128 20.76 11.55 -14.77
C ARG A 128 21.25 12.99 -14.61
N ILE A 129 22.38 13.17 -13.93
CA ILE A 129 22.96 14.48 -13.61
C ILE A 129 24.46 14.39 -13.84
N GLY A 130 25.02 15.31 -14.66
CA GLY A 130 26.46 15.36 -14.90
C GLY A 130 27.06 14.06 -15.47
N GLY A 131 26.28 13.28 -16.23
CA GLY A 131 26.71 12.00 -16.81
C GLY A 131 26.46 10.77 -15.96
N ALA A 132 26.24 10.91 -14.64
CA ALA A 132 25.95 9.80 -13.72
C ALA A 132 24.44 9.61 -13.45
N ASN A 133 24.04 8.39 -13.12
CA ASN A 133 22.68 8.09 -12.66
C ASN A 133 22.63 8.08 -11.13
N ILE A 134 21.88 9.01 -10.55
CA ILE A 134 21.75 9.20 -9.10
C ILE A 134 20.33 8.82 -8.66
N GLN A 135 20.22 8.14 -7.52
CA GLN A 135 18.94 7.83 -6.89
C GLN A 135 18.48 9.01 -6.04
N VAL A 136 17.40 9.64 -6.44
CA VAL A 136 16.82 10.79 -5.74
C VAL A 136 15.62 10.32 -4.92
N PRO A 137 15.64 10.45 -3.57
CA PRO A 137 14.50 10.10 -2.74
C PRO A 137 13.40 11.15 -2.90
N VAL A 138 12.14 10.69 -2.98
CA VAL A 138 10.97 11.53 -3.15
C VAL A 138 9.80 11.01 -2.31
N VAL A 139 9.07 11.92 -1.66
CA VAL A 139 7.86 11.59 -0.90
C VAL A 139 6.75 11.08 -1.82
N VAL A 140 6.14 9.95 -1.43
CA VAL A 140 5.07 9.29 -2.16
C VAL A 140 3.72 9.91 -1.79
N LYS A 141 2.96 10.34 -2.80
CA LYS A 141 1.58 10.83 -2.64
C LYS A 141 0.65 9.68 -2.22
N GLN A 142 -0.39 9.97 -1.43
CA GLN A 142 -1.31 8.96 -0.87
C GLN A 142 -1.92 8.00 -1.92
N GLY A 143 -2.53 8.51 -3.00
CA GLY A 143 -3.08 7.63 -4.05
C GLY A 143 -2.03 6.74 -4.75
N ARG A 144 -0.77 7.20 -4.82
CA ARG A 144 0.35 6.41 -5.33
C ARG A 144 0.83 5.39 -4.29
N ARG A 145 0.80 5.71 -3.00
CA ARG A 145 1.15 4.82 -1.89
C ARG A 145 0.30 3.56 -1.92
N VAL A 146 -1.03 3.71 -2.02
CA VAL A 146 -1.98 2.60 -2.18
C VAL A 146 -1.66 1.77 -3.42
N THR A 147 -1.41 2.42 -4.56
CA THR A 147 -1.07 1.73 -5.82
C THR A 147 0.23 0.93 -5.71
N LEU A 148 1.25 1.47 -5.03
CA LEU A 148 2.52 0.77 -4.81
C LEU A 148 2.34 -0.42 -3.86
N ALA A 149 1.58 -0.25 -2.78
CA ALA A 149 1.25 -1.33 -1.84
C ALA A 149 0.57 -2.51 -2.54
N ILE A 150 -0.52 -2.27 -3.27
CA ILE A 150 -1.23 -3.34 -4.00
C ILE A 150 -0.29 -4.02 -5.00
N ARG A 151 0.56 -3.25 -5.69
CA ARG A 151 1.49 -3.80 -6.67
C ARG A 151 2.55 -4.70 -6.03
N THR A 152 3.14 -4.30 -4.91
CA THR A 152 4.16 -5.10 -4.22
C THR A 152 3.56 -6.36 -3.61
N ILE A 153 2.37 -6.27 -2.99
CA ILE A 153 1.62 -7.42 -2.47
C ILE A 153 1.34 -8.43 -3.59
N VAL A 154 0.73 -7.99 -4.69
CA VAL A 154 0.40 -8.89 -5.83
C VAL A 154 1.67 -9.49 -6.45
N LYS A 155 2.77 -8.72 -6.53
CA LYS A 155 4.05 -9.22 -7.03
C LYS A 155 4.61 -10.33 -6.14
N ASN A 156 4.61 -10.13 -4.82
CA ASN A 156 5.14 -11.10 -3.86
C ASN A 156 4.24 -12.34 -3.75
N ALA A 157 2.91 -12.17 -3.78
CA ALA A 157 1.96 -13.27 -3.86
C ALA A 157 2.17 -14.11 -5.13
N ARG A 158 2.39 -13.46 -6.29
CA ARG A 158 2.69 -14.16 -7.55
C ARG A 158 4.01 -14.94 -7.49
N ALA A 159 5.02 -14.44 -6.77
CA ALA A 159 6.27 -15.16 -6.58
C ALA A 159 6.09 -16.42 -5.70
N ARG A 160 5.19 -16.35 -4.72
CA ARG A 160 4.88 -17.44 -3.78
C ARG A 160 3.99 -18.54 -4.36
N ILE A 161 3.38 -18.31 -5.52
CA ILE A 161 2.44 -19.26 -6.15
C ILE A 161 3.06 -20.66 -6.37
N LYS A 162 4.37 -20.76 -6.56
CA LYS A 162 5.06 -22.05 -6.77
C LYS A 162 5.00 -22.98 -5.54
N SER A 163 4.83 -22.41 -4.35
CA SER A 163 4.78 -23.14 -3.08
C SER A 163 3.36 -23.28 -2.53
N MET A 164 2.36 -22.74 -3.24
CA MET A 164 0.96 -22.65 -2.78
C MET A 164 0.02 -23.30 -3.79
N LYS A 165 -1.10 -23.83 -3.29
CA LYS A 165 -2.08 -24.54 -4.12
C LYS A 165 -2.82 -23.64 -5.11
N SER A 166 -3.09 -22.38 -4.73
CA SER A 166 -3.84 -21.44 -5.56
C SER A 166 -3.32 -20.02 -5.39
N MET A 167 -3.62 -19.16 -6.37
CA MET A 167 -3.29 -17.72 -6.28
C MET A 167 -4.05 -17.04 -5.12
N ALA A 168 -5.27 -17.51 -4.82
CA ALA A 168 -6.04 -17.00 -3.68
C ALA A 168 -5.32 -17.30 -2.37
N ALA A 169 -4.86 -18.54 -2.18
CA ALA A 169 -4.09 -18.95 -1.01
C ALA A 169 -2.75 -18.21 -0.89
N ALA A 170 -2.07 -17.95 -2.02
CA ALA A 170 -0.83 -17.18 -2.02
C ALA A 170 -1.06 -15.70 -1.63
N LEU A 171 -2.16 -15.09 -2.10
CA LEU A 171 -2.51 -13.72 -1.77
C LEU A 171 -2.95 -13.58 -0.31
N SER A 172 -3.81 -14.47 0.18
CA SER A 172 -4.25 -14.47 1.58
C SER A 172 -3.09 -14.69 2.54
N ALA A 173 -2.16 -15.59 2.22
CA ALA A 173 -0.96 -15.81 3.01
C ALA A 173 -0.08 -14.54 3.11
N GLU A 174 0.16 -13.84 1.99
CA GLU A 174 0.91 -12.58 2.04
C GLU A 174 0.21 -11.51 2.88
N MET A 175 -1.12 -11.36 2.76
CA MET A 175 -1.88 -10.41 3.56
C MET A 175 -1.83 -10.75 5.05
N SER A 176 -2.00 -12.02 5.41
CA SER A 176 -1.88 -12.48 6.80
C SER A 176 -0.47 -12.29 7.36
N ASP A 177 0.57 -12.48 6.56
CA ASP A 177 1.95 -12.25 6.97
C ASP A 177 2.27 -10.75 7.15
N ILE A 178 1.59 -9.86 6.41
CA ILE A 178 1.68 -8.40 6.61
C ILE A 178 1.06 -8.01 7.95
N ILE A 179 -0.09 -8.58 8.30
CA ILE A 179 -0.75 -8.35 9.59
C ILE A 179 0.16 -8.79 10.75
N LYS A 180 0.91 -9.89 10.56
CA LYS A 180 1.88 -10.39 11.55
C LYS A 180 3.21 -9.65 11.57
N GLY A 181 3.51 -8.80 10.58
CA GLY A 181 4.79 -8.09 10.48
C GLY A 181 5.94 -8.90 9.87
N GLN A 182 5.69 -10.07 9.28
CA GLN A 182 6.73 -11.00 8.79
C GLN A 182 6.73 -11.16 7.26
N ALA A 183 5.95 -10.36 6.54
CA ALA A 183 5.87 -10.47 5.08
C ALA A 183 7.12 -9.93 4.37
N LYS A 184 7.46 -10.58 3.25
CA LYS A 184 8.48 -10.09 2.30
C LYS A 184 8.20 -8.66 1.83
N THR A 185 6.91 -8.32 1.68
CA THR A 185 6.47 -6.98 1.29
C THR A 185 6.93 -5.89 2.27
N LEU A 186 6.98 -6.19 3.57
CA LEU A 186 7.46 -5.25 4.59
C LEU A 186 8.99 -5.12 4.54
N VAL A 187 9.70 -6.23 4.33
CA VAL A 187 11.15 -6.22 4.12
C VAL A 187 11.53 -5.38 2.89
N ASP A 188 10.80 -5.51 1.79
CA ASP A 188 11.00 -4.70 0.58
C ASP A 188 10.78 -3.20 0.86
N LYS A 189 9.73 -2.87 1.64
CA LYS A 189 9.42 -1.49 2.08
C LYS A 189 10.55 -0.92 2.94
N GLU A 190 11.04 -1.67 3.93
CA GLU A 190 12.12 -1.25 4.83
C GLU A 190 13.44 -1.04 4.09
N ASN A 191 13.80 -1.95 3.19
CA ASN A 191 14.98 -1.83 2.35
C ASN A 191 14.93 -0.56 1.49
N LEU A 192 13.76 -0.29 0.89
CA LEU A 192 13.54 0.91 0.10
C LEU A 192 13.68 2.18 0.97
N LEU A 193 13.10 2.20 2.17
CA LEU A 193 13.24 3.33 3.11
C LEU A 193 14.69 3.53 3.55
N LYS A 194 15.43 2.46 3.84
CA LYS A 194 16.85 2.52 4.21
C LYS A 194 17.69 3.13 3.08
N MET A 195 17.46 2.69 1.84
CA MET A 195 18.14 3.25 0.67
C MET A 195 17.74 4.71 0.40
N ALA A 196 16.48 5.08 0.64
CA ALA A 196 16.00 6.44 0.50
C ALA A 196 16.63 7.38 1.54
N ARG A 197 16.74 6.95 2.80
CA ARG A 197 17.38 7.70 3.88
C ARG A 197 18.88 7.88 3.65
N ALA A 198 19.56 6.85 3.15
CA ALA A 198 20.98 6.95 2.79
C ALA A 198 21.23 8.02 1.70
N ASN A 199 20.28 8.23 0.80
CA ASN A 199 20.36 9.21 -0.29
C ASN A 199 19.67 10.55 0.01
N ALA A 200 19.36 10.83 1.29
CA ALA A 200 18.62 12.03 1.70
C ALA A 200 19.30 13.35 1.28
N VAL A 201 20.61 13.36 1.04
CA VAL A 201 21.35 14.54 0.55
C VAL A 201 20.82 15.05 -0.79
N TYR A 202 20.26 14.16 -1.62
CA TYR A 202 19.73 14.51 -2.95
C TYR A 202 18.26 14.98 -2.93
N SER A 203 17.66 15.11 -1.75
CA SER A 203 16.21 15.31 -1.56
C SER A 203 15.64 16.66 -2.03
N GLY A 204 16.50 17.62 -2.41
CA GLY A 204 16.10 18.92 -2.97
C GLY A 204 16.10 19.03 -4.50
N ILE A 205 16.54 17.98 -5.22
CA ILE A 205 16.70 18.04 -6.68
C ILE A 205 15.30 18.07 -7.34
N ARG A 206 14.93 19.23 -7.91
CA ARG A 206 13.61 19.45 -8.56
C ARG A 206 13.29 18.36 -9.58
N ARG A 207 12.05 17.84 -9.50
CA ARG A 207 11.49 16.86 -10.45
C ARG A 207 11.52 17.38 -11.88
#